data_AF-A0A318XPV8-F1
#
_entry.id   AF-A0A318XPV8-F1
#
_cell.length_a   1.000
_cell.length_b   1.000
_cell.length_c   1.000
_cell.angle_alpha   90.00
_cell.angle_beta   90.00
_cell.angle_gamma   90.00
#
_symmetry.space_group_name_H-M   'P 1'
#
loop_
_entity.id
_entity.type
_entity.pdbx_description
1 polymer ?
#
loop_
_entity_poly.entity_id
_entity_poly.type
_entity_poly.pdbx_seq_one_letter_code
_entity_poly.pdbx_strand_id
1 'polypeptide(L)'
;MKKIIAGIGFEVTGVLMFLFSSLIASMSLDNTTEWNTKLGRYWQTVLNLGLFPAIIIGAILLITGISFSLWGVFSKSDKIITKE
;
A
#
# COMPACT_ATOMS: atom_id res chain seq x y z
N MET A 1 -8.61 13.25 16.10
CA MET A 1 -7.22 13.65 15.76
C MET A 1 -6.25 12.48 15.80
N LYS A 2 -6.04 11.79 16.94
CA LYS A 2 -5.10 10.64 17.03
C LYS A 2 -5.31 9.54 15.96
N LYS A 3 -6.56 9.16 15.68
CA LYS A 3 -6.91 8.13 14.69
C LYS A 3 -6.57 8.52 13.24
N ILE A 4 -6.75 9.80 12.89
CA ILE A 4 -6.44 10.33 11.56
C ILE A 4 -4.92 10.37 11.34
N ILE A 5 -4.16 10.80 12.36
CA ILE A 5 -2.69 10.83 12.30
C ILE A 5 -2.13 9.40 12.12
N ALA A 6 -2.69 8.42 12.84
CA ALA A 6 -2.32 7.02 12.66
C ALA A 6 -2.66 6.53 11.24
N GLY A 7 -3.85 6.89 10.72
CA GLY A 7 -4.27 6.58 9.35
C GLY A 7 -3.29 7.10 8.30
N ILE A 8 -2.90 8.38 8.38
CA ILE A 8 -1.91 8.99 7.49
C ILE A 8 -0.56 8.27 7.57
N GLY A 9 -0.10 7.88 8.77
CA GLY A 9 1.15 7.14 8.92
C GLY A 9 1.12 5.78 8.22
N PHE A 10 0.01 5.04 8.33
CA PHE A 10 -0.19 3.78 7.63
C PHE A 10 -0.29 3.97 6.11
N GLU A 11 -0.99 5.01 5.65
CA GLU A 11 -1.13 5.35 4.23
C GLU A 11 0.23 5.67 3.61
N VAL A 12 1.00 6.59 4.20
CA VAL A 12 2.33 6.97 3.70
C VAL A 12 3.27 5.76 3.63
N THR A 13 3.29 4.95 4.68
CA THR A 13 4.13 3.73 4.72
C THR A 13 3.71 2.75 3.64
N GLY A 14 2.40 2.49 3.50
CA GLY A 14 1.87 1.58 2.50
C GLY A 14 2.13 2.03 1.07
N VAL A 15 1.96 3.33 0.77
CA VAL A 15 2.28 3.93 -0.53
C VAL A 15 3.76 3.78 -0.84
N LEU A 16 4.65 4.11 0.10
CA LEU A 16 6.09 4.01 -0.11
C LEU A 16 6.52 2.56 -0.38
N MET A 17 6.00 1.59 0.37
CA MET A 17 6.29 0.17 0.14
C MET A 17 5.85 -0.28 -1.25
N PHE A 18 4.67 0.15 -1.69
CA PHE A 18 4.15 -0.20 -3.02
C PHE A 18 4.97 0.46 -4.14
N LEU A 19 5.28 1.75 -4.01
CA LEU A 19 6.05 2.51 -5.01
C LEU A 19 7.48 2.02 -5.13
N PHE A 20 8.19 1.80 -4.01
CA PHE A 20 9.57 1.31 -4.07
C PHE A 20 9.64 -0.11 -4.61
N SER A 21 8.70 -1.00 -4.25
CA SER A 21 8.64 -2.35 -4.84
C SER A 21 8.41 -2.28 -6.34
N SER A 22 7.52 -1.40 -6.81
CA SER A 22 7.24 -1.21 -8.23
C SER A 22 8.43 -0.62 -8.98
N LEU A 23 9.15 0.32 -8.37
CA LEU A 23 10.35 0.93 -8.93
C LEU A 23 11.47 -0.10 -9.06
N ILE A 24 11.74 -0.89 -8.00
CA ILE A 24 12.77 -1.94 -8.02
C ILE A 24 12.46 -2.98 -9.09
N ALA A 25 11.19 -3.42 -9.18
CA ALA A 25 10.75 -4.35 -10.21
C ALA A 25 10.95 -3.77 -11.61
N SER A 26 10.60 -2.49 -11.82
CA SER A 26 10.75 -1.81 -13.11
C SER A 26 12.21 -1.68 -13.54
N MET A 27 13.10 -1.27 -12.62
CA MET A 27 14.54 -1.18 -12.88
C MET A 27 15.20 -2.53 -13.14
N SER A 28 14.57 -3.62 -12.70
CA SER A 28 15.07 -4.98 -12.85
C SER A 28 14.40 -5.75 -14.00
N LEU A 29 13.53 -5.10 -14.79
CA LEU A 29 12.85 -5.74 -15.91
C LEU A 29 13.85 -6.29 -16.93
N ASP A 30 14.97 -5.59 -17.16
CA ASP A 30 16.00 -6.00 -18.12
C ASP A 30 16.77 -7.24 -17.67
N ASN A 31 16.74 -7.55 -16.37
CA ASN A 31 17.29 -8.80 -15.84
C ASN A 31 16.38 -10.01 -16.09
N THR A 32 15.15 -9.79 -16.57
CA THR A 32 14.18 -10.85 -16.89
C THR A 32 14.13 -11.03 -18.41
N THR A 33 14.91 -11.99 -18.91
CA THR A 33 15.09 -12.25 -20.35
C THR A 33 13.94 -13.05 -20.98
N GLU A 34 13.12 -13.71 -20.16
CA GLU A 34 11.94 -14.43 -20.62
C GLU A 34 10.79 -13.46 -20.94
N TRP A 35 10.53 -13.27 -22.24
CA TRP A 35 9.43 -12.42 -22.72
C TRP A 35 8.06 -13.12 -22.66
N ASN A 36 8.05 -14.45 -22.78
CA ASN A 36 6.83 -15.26 -22.82
C ASN A 36 6.59 -15.98 -21.48
N THR A 37 6.34 -15.22 -20.42
CA THR A 37 5.99 -15.76 -19.11
C THR A 37 4.47 -15.71 -18.91
N LYS A 38 3.92 -16.71 -18.22
CA LYS A 38 2.46 -16.84 -17.99
C LYS A 38 1.85 -15.64 -17.24
N LEU A 39 2.67 -14.92 -16.47
CA LEU A 39 2.26 -13.76 -15.66
C LEU A 39 2.68 -12.41 -16.28
N GLY A 40 3.45 -12.43 -17.38
CA GLY A 40 4.10 -11.26 -17.95
C GLY A 40 5.42 -10.90 -17.24
N ARG A 41 6.28 -10.19 -17.97
CA ARG A 41 7.66 -9.89 -17.56
C ARG A 41 7.74 -9.18 -16.20
N TYR A 42 6.85 -8.21 -15.93
CA TYR A 42 6.81 -7.48 -14.66
C TYR A 42 6.53 -8.37 -13.45
N TRP A 43 5.45 -9.15 -13.47
CA TRP A 43 5.08 -10.01 -12.34
C TRP A 43 6.09 -11.13 -12.13
N GLN A 44 6.72 -11.61 -13.20
CA GLN A 44 7.85 -12.53 -13.08
C GLN A 44 9.02 -11.88 -12.34
N THR A 45 9.39 -10.64 -12.69
CA THR A 45 10.46 -9.90 -11.98
C THR A 45 10.10 -9.67 -10.51
N VAL A 46 8.86 -9.30 -10.20
CA VAL A 46 8.36 -9.13 -8.81
C VAL A 46 8.53 -10.42 -8.00
N LEU A 47 8.22 -11.58 -8.59
CA LEU A 47 8.37 -12.88 -7.94
C LEU A 47 9.85 -13.28 -7.81
N ASN A 48 10.65 -13.11 -8.86
CA ASN A 48 12.07 -13.43 -8.87
C ASN A 48 12.84 -12.65 -7.79
N LEU A 49 12.45 -11.40 -7.54
CA LEU A 49 13.06 -10.54 -6.52
C LEU A 49 12.41 -10.69 -5.13
N GLY A 50 11.40 -11.54 -4.98
CA GLY A 50 10.72 -11.72 -3.70
C GLY A 50 9.98 -10.48 -3.20
N LEU A 51 9.55 -9.59 -4.10
CA LEU A 51 8.87 -8.33 -3.76
C LEU A 51 7.37 -8.51 -3.47
N PHE A 52 6.83 -9.70 -3.75
CA PHE A 52 5.41 -10.00 -3.56
C PHE A 52 4.92 -9.77 -2.11
N PRO A 53 5.62 -10.24 -1.05
CA PRO A 53 5.22 -9.93 0.33
C PRO A 53 5.22 -8.43 0.64
N ALA A 54 6.17 -7.66 0.10
CA ALA A 54 6.24 -6.22 0.32
C ALA A 54 5.02 -5.48 -0.28
N ILE A 55 4.59 -5.90 -1.48
CA ILE A 55 3.37 -5.37 -2.12
C ILE A 55 2.12 -5.70 -1.30
N ILE A 56 2.02 -6.93 -0.78
CA ILE A 56 0.87 -7.37 0.04
C ILE A 56 0.82 -6.59 1.37
N ILE A 57 1.95 -6.46 2.07
CA ILE A 57 2.03 -5.69 3.32
C ILE A 57 1.68 -4.22 3.04
N GLY A 58 2.21 -3.64 1.96
CA GLY A 58 1.87 -2.28 1.54
C GLY A 58 0.36 -2.08 1.31
N ALA A 59 -0.28 -3.03 0.64
CA ALA A 59 -1.73 -3.00 0.41
C ALA A 59 -2.54 -3.11 1.71
N ILE A 60 -2.15 -3.99 2.65
CA ILE A 60 -2.79 -4.13 3.95
C ILE A 60 -2.66 -2.83 4.77
N LEU A 61 -1.48 -2.21 4.76
CA LEU A 61 -1.25 -0.94 5.45
C LEU A 61 -2.12 0.17 4.85
N LEU A 62 -2.30 0.22 3.53
CA LEU A 62 -3.18 1.19 2.89
C LEU A 62 -4.65 1.00 3.31
N ILE A 63 -5.16 -0.23 3.27
CA ILE A 63 -6.53 -0.53 3.70
C ILE A 63 -6.74 -0.15 5.18
N THR A 64 -5.76 -0.48 6.02
CA THR A 64 -5.78 -0.15 7.45
C THR A 64 -5.74 1.36 7.67
N GLY A 65 -4.89 2.06 6.93
CA GLY A 65 -4.76 3.52 6.98
C GLY A 65 -6.06 4.23 6.60
N ILE A 66 -6.64 3.86 5.45
CA ILE A 66 -7.94 4.38 5.00
C ILE A 66 -9.03 4.11 6.04
N SER A 67 -9.07 2.91 6.60
CA SER A 67 -10.04 2.55 7.64
C SER A 67 -9.90 3.42 8.90
N PHE A 68 -8.68 3.67 9.36
CA PHE A 68 -8.41 4.55 10.49
C PHE A 68 -8.70 6.02 10.20
N SER A 69 -8.39 6.49 9.00
CA SER A 69 -8.69 7.85 8.52
C SER A 69 -10.21 8.07 8.50
N LEU A 70 -10.97 7.17 7.86
CA LEU A 70 -12.43 7.21 7.82
C LEU A 70 -13.04 7.13 9.22
N TRP A 71 -12.62 6.17 10.05
CA TRP A 71 -13.07 6.08 11.44
C TRP A 71 -12.82 7.41 12.17
N GLY A 72 -11.62 7.96 12.03
CA GLY A 72 -11.22 9.22 12.66
C GLY A 72 -12.12 10.40 12.28
N VAL A 73 -12.60 10.45 11.04
CA VAL A 73 -13.55 11.45 10.54
C VAL A 73 -14.95 11.20 11.09
N PHE A 74 -15.48 9.98 10.99
CA PHE A 74 -16.82 9.65 11.49
C PHE A 74 -16.96 9.83 13.00
N SER A 75 -15.98 9.37 13.80
CA SER A 75 -15.96 9.61 15.26
C SER A 75 -15.91 11.09 15.66
N LYS A 76 -15.44 11.97 14.76
CA LYS A 76 -15.49 13.42 15.00
C LYS A 76 -16.91 13.95 14.72
N SER A 77 -17.57 13.44 13.68
CA SER A 77 -18.94 13.78 13.31
C SER A 77 -19.95 13.46 14.41
N ASP A 78 -19.89 12.25 14.98
CA ASP A 78 -20.83 11.82 16.03
C ASP A 78 -20.74 12.68 17.30
N LYS A 79 -19.52 13.13 17.65
CA LYS A 79 -19.30 14.02 18.80
C LYS A 79 -19.81 15.44 18.61
N ILE A 80 -20.04 15.87 17.37
CA ILE A 80 -20.61 17.18 17.06
C ILE A 80 -22.14 17.09 17.13
N ILE A 81 -22.73 16.00 16.64
CA ILE A 81 -24.19 15.78 16.61
C ILE A 81 -24.78 15.53 18.00
N THR A 82 -24.04 14.88 18.91
CA THR A 82 -24.51 14.52 20.27
C THR A 82 -24.28 15.60 21.33
N LYS A 83 -23.88 16.81 20.93
CA LYS A 83 -23.53 17.91 21.83
C LYS A 83 -24.60 19.00 21.97
N GLU A 84 -25.84 18.74 21.55
CA GLU A 84 -27.01 19.56 21.88
C GLU A 84 -27.74 19.02 23.12
#